data_AF-A0AB37UAC3-F1
#
_entry.id   AF-A0AB37UAC3-F1
#
_cell.length_a   1.000
_cell.length_b   1.000
_cell.length_c   1.000
_cell.angle_alpha   90.00
_cell.angle_beta   90.00
_cell.angle_gamma   90.00
#
_symmetry.space_group_name_H-M   'P 1'
#
loop_
_entity.id
_entity.type
_entity.pdbx_description
1 polymer ?
#
loop_
_entity_poly.entity_id
_entity_poly.type
_entity_poly.pdbx_seq_one_letter_code
_entity_poly.pdbx_strand_id
1 'polypeptide(L)'
;MQFGGNSGAIRVLGKGHDIIAADYQPILRGNSSDVGLQVQPQQTLAIVGGDVSLEGGVLTAQAGGIDLGSVDNGLVKIERTNSGWSLGYEGVSTFKDIQLGGRSLLDASGVGGSSIQIQGRKLQLGDSSLVLIQNQGVLPTGTLKVNATESLEIADINPSGRVYSGIWSETLGWADGWQVIVSTPQLALQSSGQIFSSTYGAAKAADITLSVPKALRVIGLLPNQVGGGTIVGSFALGSGQSGNITISTLAVRDRQWWSYLECKCNTNNIGCSSRGFRGHQHQCRRSRPS
;
A
#
# COMPACT_ATOMS: atom_id res chain seq x y z
N MET A 1 -14.09 15.85 -14.37
CA MET A 1 -15.23 14.90 -14.45
C MET A 1 -16.12 15.15 -13.24
N GLN A 2 -17.39 15.49 -13.46
CA GLN A 2 -18.34 15.81 -12.37
C GLN A 2 -19.08 14.53 -11.93
N PHE A 3 -19.13 14.29 -10.62
CA PHE A 3 -19.86 13.19 -9.97
C PHE A 3 -21.03 13.76 -9.16
N GLY A 4 -22.18 13.09 -9.20
CA GLY A 4 -23.47 13.62 -8.75
C GLY A 4 -24.19 12.81 -7.66
N GLY A 5 -23.48 12.04 -6.83
CA GLY A 5 -24.05 11.23 -5.73
C GLY A 5 -24.66 9.88 -6.16
N ASN A 6 -24.92 9.68 -7.46
CA ASN A 6 -25.51 8.46 -8.02
C ASN A 6 -24.57 7.71 -8.96
N SER A 7 -23.27 7.91 -8.78
CA SER A 7 -22.25 7.24 -9.59
C SER A 7 -22.33 5.73 -9.39
N GLY A 8 -22.47 5.00 -10.49
CA GLY A 8 -22.61 3.55 -10.49
C GLY A 8 -21.34 2.85 -9.99
N ALA A 9 -21.51 1.65 -9.42
CA ALA A 9 -20.38 0.83 -9.00
C ALA A 9 -19.59 0.30 -10.21
N ILE A 10 -18.27 0.20 -10.06
CA ILE A 10 -17.38 -0.46 -11.02
C ILE A 10 -16.88 -1.76 -10.40
N ARG A 11 -17.01 -2.85 -11.15
CA ARG A 11 -16.49 -4.17 -10.77
C ARG A 11 -15.50 -4.62 -11.83
N VAL A 12 -14.26 -4.90 -11.44
CA VAL A 12 -13.23 -5.49 -12.30
C VAL A 12 -13.09 -6.95 -11.90
N LEU A 13 -13.50 -7.85 -12.79
CA LEU A 13 -13.50 -9.28 -12.55
C LEU A 13 -12.30 -9.92 -13.25
N GLY A 14 -11.65 -10.88 -12.61
CA GLY A 14 -10.57 -11.66 -13.20
C GLY A 14 -10.28 -12.93 -12.41
N LYS A 15 -9.23 -13.65 -12.81
CA LYS A 15 -8.80 -14.90 -12.16
C LYS A 15 -7.81 -14.68 -11.02
N GLY A 16 -7.48 -13.41 -10.74
CA GLY A 16 -6.42 -13.02 -9.84
C GLY A 16 -5.03 -13.20 -10.46
N HIS A 17 -4.05 -12.55 -9.86
CA HIS A 17 -2.68 -12.55 -10.36
C HIS A 17 -1.97 -13.90 -10.21
N ASP A 18 -0.92 -14.11 -10.99
CA ASP A 18 -0.01 -15.26 -10.87
C ASP A 18 1.35 -14.85 -10.29
N ILE A 19 1.36 -13.91 -9.32
CA ILE A 19 2.59 -13.49 -8.64
C ILE A 19 3.22 -14.68 -7.91
N ILE A 20 4.53 -14.80 -8.07
CA ILE A 20 5.39 -15.76 -7.40
C ILE A 20 6.25 -14.99 -6.41
N ALA A 21 6.13 -15.33 -5.13
CA ALA A 21 6.93 -14.76 -4.05
C ALA A 21 7.74 -15.86 -3.35
N ALA A 22 9.00 -15.55 -3.03
CA ALA A 22 9.89 -16.41 -2.25
C ALA A 22 10.59 -15.57 -1.18
N ASP A 23 11.07 -16.24 -0.12
CA ASP A 23 11.73 -15.54 0.98
C ASP A 23 12.95 -14.79 0.50
N TYR A 24 12.99 -13.49 0.84
CA TYR A 24 14.12 -12.61 0.55
C TYR A 24 14.45 -12.50 -0.95
N GLN A 25 13.50 -12.79 -1.84
CA GLN A 25 13.63 -12.65 -3.28
C GLN A 25 12.63 -11.64 -3.82
N PRO A 26 12.96 -10.91 -4.91
CA PRO A 26 12.00 -10.04 -5.58
C PRO A 26 10.73 -10.76 -5.98
N ILE A 27 9.61 -10.04 -6.00
CA ILE A 27 8.40 -10.54 -6.66
C ILE A 27 8.69 -10.83 -8.13
N LEU A 28 8.28 -12.02 -8.57
CA LEU A 28 8.23 -12.40 -9.97
C LEU A 28 6.78 -12.50 -10.43
N ARG A 29 6.55 -12.19 -11.71
CA ARG A 29 5.26 -12.46 -12.36
C ARG A 29 5.35 -13.86 -12.96
N GLY A 30 4.33 -14.69 -12.71
CA GLY A 30 4.20 -16.01 -13.31
C GLY A 30 3.91 -15.95 -14.81
N ASN A 31 3.70 -17.12 -15.39
CA ASN A 31 3.53 -17.27 -16.84
C ASN A 31 2.06 -17.20 -17.29
N SER A 32 1.16 -16.66 -16.46
CA SER A 32 -0.24 -16.49 -16.84
C SER A 32 -0.37 -15.54 -18.03
N SER A 33 -1.13 -15.94 -19.05
CA SER A 33 -1.53 -15.06 -20.15
C SER A 33 -2.57 -14.00 -19.73
N ASP A 34 -3.04 -14.03 -18.48
CA ASP A 34 -4.01 -13.10 -17.92
C ASP A 34 -3.29 -11.89 -17.31
N VAL A 35 -3.04 -10.89 -18.15
CA VAL A 35 -2.45 -9.60 -17.73
C VAL A 35 -3.51 -8.60 -17.25
N GLY A 36 -4.78 -9.02 -17.18
CA GLY A 36 -5.90 -8.18 -16.80
C GLY A 36 -6.13 -6.96 -17.71
N LEU A 37 -6.61 -5.86 -17.12
CA LEU A 37 -6.75 -4.58 -17.80
C LEU A 37 -5.37 -3.90 -17.88
N GLN A 38 -4.87 -3.73 -19.11
CA GLN A 38 -3.55 -3.19 -19.36
C GLN A 38 -3.57 -2.00 -20.32
N VAL A 39 -2.71 -1.01 -20.06
CA VAL A 39 -2.41 0.09 -20.99
C VAL A 39 -1.00 -0.05 -21.56
N GLN A 40 -0.71 0.68 -22.64
CA GLN A 40 0.64 0.77 -23.19
C GLN A 40 1.63 1.30 -22.15
N PRO A 41 2.93 0.95 -22.24
CA PRO A 41 3.92 1.46 -21.30
C PRO A 41 3.90 2.99 -21.19
N GLN A 42 4.19 3.50 -19.99
CA GLN A 42 4.20 4.93 -19.67
C GLN A 42 2.86 5.65 -19.84
N GLN A 43 1.75 4.91 -19.92
CA GLN A 43 0.40 5.47 -19.91
C GLN A 43 -0.27 5.31 -18.55
N THR A 44 -1.34 6.07 -18.33
CA THR A 44 -2.16 5.97 -17.13
C THR A 44 -3.38 5.09 -17.39
N LEU A 45 -3.61 4.11 -16.50
CA LEU A 45 -4.87 3.38 -16.38
C LEU A 45 -5.66 3.96 -15.19
N ALA A 46 -6.78 4.63 -15.47
CA ALA A 46 -7.62 5.23 -14.44
C ALA A 46 -8.99 4.53 -14.37
N ILE A 47 -9.39 4.12 -13.17
CA ILE A 47 -10.73 3.61 -12.86
C ILE A 47 -11.34 4.50 -11.79
N VAL A 48 -12.34 5.28 -12.18
CA VAL A 48 -13.04 6.22 -11.28
C VAL A 48 -14.54 6.08 -11.41
N GLY A 49 -15.21 5.75 -10.32
CA GLY A 49 -16.65 5.44 -10.29
C GLY A 49 -17.28 5.69 -8.93
N GLY A 50 -18.44 5.09 -8.66
CA GLY A 50 -19.00 4.96 -7.32
C GLY A 50 -18.17 3.99 -6.48
N ASP A 51 -18.79 2.97 -5.89
CA ASP A 51 -18.03 1.88 -5.26
C ASP A 51 -17.16 1.18 -6.31
N VAL A 52 -15.91 0.88 -5.97
CA VAL A 52 -14.98 0.19 -6.88
C VAL A 52 -14.53 -1.11 -6.26
N SER A 53 -14.72 -2.23 -6.95
CA SER A 53 -14.26 -3.54 -6.47
C SER A 53 -13.47 -4.26 -7.54
N LEU A 54 -12.36 -4.87 -7.11
CA LEU A 54 -11.59 -5.82 -7.90
C LEU A 54 -11.79 -7.20 -7.28
N GLU A 55 -12.36 -8.11 -8.05
CA GLU A 55 -12.60 -9.51 -7.67
C GLU A 55 -11.73 -10.38 -8.59
N GLY A 56 -10.50 -10.63 -8.14
CA GLY A 56 -9.44 -11.20 -8.97
C GLY A 56 -9.04 -10.31 -10.15
N GLY A 57 -9.39 -9.03 -10.12
CA GLY A 57 -9.03 -8.08 -11.16
C GLY A 57 -7.54 -7.74 -11.13
N VAL A 58 -6.90 -7.72 -12.29
CA VAL A 58 -5.51 -7.28 -12.46
C VAL A 58 -5.51 -5.99 -13.28
N LEU A 59 -4.86 -4.93 -12.76
CA LEU A 59 -4.66 -3.64 -13.43
C LEU A 59 -3.16 -3.46 -13.65
N THR A 60 -2.73 -3.23 -14.89
CA THR A 60 -1.31 -3.11 -15.25
C THR A 60 -1.03 -1.86 -16.06
N ALA A 61 -0.09 -1.04 -15.57
CA ALA A 61 0.41 0.16 -16.25
C ALA A 61 1.94 0.22 -16.18
N GLN A 62 2.60 -0.55 -17.04
CA GLN A 62 4.06 -0.70 -17.01
C GLN A 62 4.78 0.64 -17.17
N ALA A 63 5.66 0.97 -16.23
CA ALA A 63 6.37 2.26 -16.18
C ALA A 63 5.44 3.50 -16.26
N GLY A 64 4.17 3.34 -15.89
CA GLY A 64 3.10 4.32 -16.05
C GLY A 64 2.35 4.58 -14.74
N GLY A 65 1.09 4.98 -14.87
CA GLY A 65 0.25 5.35 -13.73
C GLY A 65 -0.95 4.43 -13.55
N ILE A 66 -1.31 4.10 -12.32
CA ILE A 66 -2.64 3.56 -11.98
C ILE A 66 -3.34 4.58 -11.07
N ASP A 67 -4.55 4.99 -11.44
CA ASP A 67 -5.41 5.83 -10.59
C ASP A 67 -6.72 5.10 -10.30
N LEU A 68 -6.97 4.79 -9.02
CA LEU A 68 -8.15 4.06 -8.56
C LEU A 68 -8.95 4.96 -7.60
N GLY A 69 -10.07 5.50 -8.09
CA GLY A 69 -10.89 6.47 -7.38
C GLY A 69 -12.32 5.98 -7.14
N SER A 70 -12.80 6.13 -5.91
CA SER A 70 -14.20 5.85 -5.55
C SER A 70 -14.88 7.12 -5.05
N VAL A 71 -15.67 7.73 -5.93
CA VAL A 71 -16.22 9.07 -5.79
C VAL A 71 -17.74 9.02 -5.75
N ASP A 72 -18.30 9.58 -4.69
CA ASP A 72 -19.74 9.76 -4.55
C ASP A 72 -20.17 11.09 -5.18
N ASN A 73 -19.65 12.20 -4.67
CA ASN A 73 -20.02 13.55 -5.11
C ASN A 73 -18.80 14.47 -5.24
N GLY A 74 -18.82 15.33 -6.26
CA GLY A 74 -17.84 16.39 -6.47
C GLY A 74 -17.11 16.30 -7.80
N LEU A 75 -16.04 17.09 -7.94
CA LEU A 75 -15.29 17.22 -9.18
C LEU A 75 -13.94 16.52 -9.07
N VAL A 76 -13.73 15.53 -9.93
CA VAL A 76 -12.41 14.93 -10.17
C VAL A 76 -11.71 15.73 -11.27
N LYS A 77 -10.59 16.38 -10.93
CA LYS A 77 -9.76 17.09 -11.90
C LYS A 77 -8.97 16.06 -12.71
N ILE A 78 -8.83 16.29 -14.00
CA ILE A 78 -8.00 15.45 -14.88
C ILE A 78 -6.96 16.37 -15.48
N GLU A 79 -5.69 16.08 -15.20
CA GLU A 79 -4.57 16.87 -15.66
C GLU A 79 -3.63 16.00 -16.49
N ARG A 80 -3.13 16.57 -17.58
CA ARG A 80 -2.09 15.94 -18.37
C ARG A 80 -0.74 16.16 -17.70
N THR A 81 0.04 15.10 -17.57
CA THR A 81 1.41 15.15 -17.09
C THR A 81 2.37 14.65 -18.17
N ASN A 82 3.68 14.79 -17.93
CA ASN A 82 4.70 14.23 -18.83
C ASN A 82 4.67 12.69 -18.84
N SER A 83 4.03 12.07 -17.85
CA SER A 83 3.93 10.61 -17.67
C SER A 83 2.50 10.08 -17.96
N GLY A 84 1.66 10.86 -18.64
CA GLY A 84 0.29 10.50 -18.98
C GLY A 84 -0.75 11.43 -18.34
N TRP A 85 -1.59 10.87 -17.48
CA TRP A 85 -2.68 11.57 -16.80
C TRP A 85 -2.53 11.46 -15.29
N SER A 86 -2.90 12.53 -14.58
CA SER A 86 -3.01 12.59 -13.13
C SER A 86 -4.42 13.05 -12.76
N LEU A 87 -5.02 12.42 -11.75
CA LEU A 87 -6.33 12.80 -11.27
C LEU A 87 -6.20 13.52 -9.91
N GLY A 88 -6.84 14.67 -9.83
CA GLY A 88 -6.95 15.48 -8.63
C GLY A 88 -8.32 15.27 -7.97
N TYR A 89 -8.30 15.01 -6.66
CA TYR A 89 -9.48 14.72 -5.86
C TYR A 89 -9.83 15.86 -4.90
N GLU A 90 -9.21 17.02 -5.03
CA GLU A 90 -9.39 18.19 -4.15
C GLU A 90 -10.80 18.78 -4.24
N GLY A 91 -11.48 18.59 -5.38
CA GLY A 91 -12.86 18.99 -5.60
C GLY A 91 -13.90 17.94 -5.21
N VAL A 92 -13.49 16.80 -4.66
CA VAL A 92 -14.41 15.72 -4.25
C VAL A 92 -14.86 15.94 -2.81
N SER A 93 -16.18 15.96 -2.60
CA SER A 93 -16.80 16.22 -1.29
C SER A 93 -17.03 14.94 -0.51
N THR A 94 -17.48 13.87 -1.18
CA THR A 94 -17.70 12.55 -0.59
C THR A 94 -17.14 11.44 -1.47
N PHE A 95 -16.55 10.43 -0.82
CA PHE A 95 -15.99 9.24 -1.44
C PHE A 95 -16.86 8.02 -1.12
N LYS A 96 -16.77 6.96 -1.94
CA LYS A 96 -17.32 5.63 -1.64
C LYS A 96 -16.20 4.62 -1.38
N ASP A 97 -16.54 3.34 -1.33
CA ASP A 97 -15.62 2.31 -0.86
C ASP A 97 -14.87 1.63 -2.00
N ILE A 98 -13.66 1.17 -1.69
CA ILE A 98 -12.83 0.37 -2.59
C ILE A 98 -12.50 -0.96 -1.93
N GLN A 99 -12.67 -2.06 -2.67
CA GLN A 99 -12.32 -3.40 -2.22
C GLN A 99 -11.45 -4.14 -3.23
N LEU A 100 -10.36 -4.73 -2.77
CA LEU A 100 -9.49 -5.62 -3.55
C LEU A 100 -9.52 -6.99 -2.88
N GLY A 101 -10.02 -8.00 -3.61
CA GLY A 101 -10.09 -9.39 -3.15
C GLY A 101 -9.80 -10.39 -4.28
N GLY A 102 -9.76 -11.68 -3.96
CA GLY A 102 -9.54 -12.75 -4.94
C GLY A 102 -8.20 -12.71 -5.66
N ARG A 103 -7.10 -12.34 -4.99
CA ARG A 103 -5.76 -12.14 -5.55
C ARG A 103 -5.72 -11.01 -6.60
N SER A 104 -6.41 -9.90 -6.33
CA SER A 104 -6.37 -8.73 -7.21
C SER A 104 -4.99 -8.07 -7.22
N LEU A 105 -4.63 -7.40 -8.32
CA LEU A 105 -3.32 -6.76 -8.45
C LEU A 105 -3.44 -5.38 -9.09
N LEU A 106 -2.77 -4.40 -8.47
CA LEU A 106 -2.42 -3.13 -9.11
C LEU A 106 -0.91 -3.13 -9.32
N ASP A 107 -0.45 -3.16 -10.57
CA ASP A 107 0.98 -3.21 -10.91
C ASP A 107 1.38 -2.08 -11.86
N ALA A 108 2.12 -1.12 -11.33
CA ALA A 108 2.71 -0.02 -12.10
C ALA A 108 4.24 -0.18 -12.28
N SER A 109 4.79 -1.38 -12.04
CA SER A 109 6.23 -1.60 -12.07
C SER A 109 6.88 -1.26 -13.41
N GLY A 110 8.14 -0.83 -13.37
CA GLY A 110 8.90 -0.56 -14.59
C GLY A 110 10.14 0.31 -14.38
N VAL A 111 10.70 0.77 -15.49
CA VAL A 111 11.99 1.48 -15.57
C VAL A 111 11.88 3.01 -15.45
N GLY A 112 10.67 3.54 -15.23
CA GLY A 112 10.37 4.97 -15.32
C GLY A 112 9.52 5.51 -14.17
N GLY A 113 9.07 6.75 -14.33
CA GLY A 113 8.34 7.56 -13.33
C GLY A 113 6.97 7.03 -12.94
N SER A 114 6.92 5.87 -12.30
CA SER A 114 5.68 5.10 -12.12
C SER A 114 4.90 5.58 -10.90
N SER A 115 3.58 5.52 -10.98
CA SER A 115 2.72 5.93 -9.87
C SER A 115 1.51 5.04 -9.69
N ILE A 116 1.09 4.88 -8.43
CA ILE A 116 -0.21 4.33 -8.09
C ILE A 116 -0.86 5.29 -7.11
N GLN A 117 -2.08 5.75 -7.42
CA GLN A 117 -2.90 6.55 -6.54
C GLN A 117 -4.22 5.81 -6.27
N ILE A 118 -4.54 5.62 -4.99
CA ILE A 118 -5.81 5.04 -4.56
C ILE A 118 -6.52 6.05 -3.65
N GLN A 119 -7.75 6.40 -3.98
CA GLN A 119 -8.53 7.40 -3.27
C GLN A 119 -9.97 6.91 -3.04
N GLY A 120 -10.36 6.78 -1.77
CA GLY A 120 -11.71 6.37 -1.40
C GLY A 120 -12.06 6.70 0.05
N ARG A 121 -13.20 6.19 0.51
CA ARG A 121 -13.70 6.36 1.88
C ARG A 121 -13.19 5.25 2.79
N LYS A 122 -13.63 4.02 2.54
CA LYS A 122 -13.07 2.81 3.14
C LYS A 122 -12.33 2.01 2.07
N LEU A 123 -11.10 1.63 2.38
CA LEU A 123 -10.29 0.80 1.52
C LEU A 123 -10.03 -0.54 2.21
N GLN A 124 -10.29 -1.64 1.51
CA GLN A 124 -10.09 -2.99 2.02
C GLN A 124 -9.25 -3.80 1.03
N LEU A 125 -8.12 -4.34 1.50
CA LEU A 125 -7.27 -5.28 0.76
C LEU A 125 -7.25 -6.62 1.50
N GLY A 126 -7.62 -7.69 0.80
CA GLY A 126 -7.53 -9.05 1.33
C GLY A 126 -7.38 -10.12 0.26
N ASP A 127 -7.46 -11.38 0.68
CA ASP A 127 -7.38 -12.57 -0.17
C ASP A 127 -6.16 -12.56 -1.12
N SER A 128 -4.98 -12.33 -0.54
CA SER A 128 -3.70 -12.17 -1.26
C SER A 128 -3.69 -11.09 -2.34
N SER A 129 -4.45 -10.01 -2.17
CA SER A 129 -4.45 -8.91 -3.14
C SER A 129 -3.32 -7.91 -2.90
N LEU A 130 -2.67 -7.47 -3.97
CA LEU A 130 -1.46 -6.66 -3.93
C LEU A 130 -1.61 -5.30 -4.63
N VAL A 131 -1.03 -4.29 -4.02
CA VAL A 131 -0.64 -3.05 -4.70
C VAL A 131 0.87 -3.05 -4.79
N LEU A 132 1.37 -3.25 -6.00
CA LEU A 132 2.78 -3.53 -6.27
C LEU A 132 3.39 -2.42 -7.09
N ILE A 133 4.56 -1.99 -6.64
CA ILE A 133 5.39 -1.10 -7.43
C ILE A 133 6.85 -1.54 -7.34
N GLN A 134 7.48 -1.88 -8.47
CA GLN A 134 8.90 -2.20 -8.53
C GLN A 134 9.64 -1.17 -9.39
N ASN A 135 10.60 -0.47 -8.78
CA ASN A 135 11.55 0.35 -9.52
C ASN A 135 12.59 -0.57 -10.16
N GLN A 136 12.50 -0.74 -11.47
CA GLN A 136 13.43 -1.54 -12.28
C GLN A 136 14.42 -0.65 -13.05
N GLY A 137 14.36 0.67 -12.84
CA GLY A 137 15.04 1.67 -13.64
C GLY A 137 16.19 2.39 -12.95
N VAL A 138 16.57 3.50 -13.55
CA VAL A 138 17.65 4.39 -13.09
C VAL A 138 17.16 5.77 -12.69
N LEU A 139 15.83 5.95 -12.62
CA LEU A 139 15.19 7.21 -12.22
C LEU A 139 14.64 7.09 -10.80
N PRO A 140 14.91 8.06 -9.90
CA PRO A 140 14.44 8.03 -8.51
C PRO A 140 13.00 8.58 -8.37
N THR A 141 12.25 8.68 -9.47
CA THR A 141 10.96 9.33 -9.51
C THR A 141 9.83 8.31 -9.54
N GLY A 142 8.91 8.39 -8.59
CA GLY A 142 7.74 7.53 -8.53
C GLY A 142 7.07 7.60 -7.15
N THR A 143 5.79 7.23 -7.07
CA THR A 143 5.03 7.31 -5.82
C THR A 143 3.87 6.34 -5.79
N LEU A 144 3.72 5.61 -4.68
CA LEU A 144 2.55 4.84 -4.33
C LEU A 144 1.81 5.58 -3.21
N LYS A 145 0.63 6.12 -3.51
CA LYS A 145 -0.17 6.91 -2.60
C LYS A 145 -1.52 6.23 -2.35
N VAL A 146 -1.85 6.00 -1.09
CA VAL A 146 -3.13 5.43 -0.66
C VAL A 146 -3.79 6.38 0.32
N ASN A 147 -4.98 6.85 -0.03
CA ASN A 147 -5.75 7.80 0.75
C ASN A 147 -7.16 7.25 1.02
N ALA A 148 -7.48 7.03 2.29
CA ALA A 148 -8.81 6.63 2.73
C ALA A 148 -9.39 7.65 3.71
N THR A 149 -10.53 8.26 3.42
CA THR A 149 -11.09 9.31 4.28
C THR A 149 -11.70 8.79 5.59
N GLU A 150 -11.97 7.49 5.71
CA GLU A 150 -12.41 6.85 6.96
C GLU A 150 -11.43 5.80 7.48
N SER A 151 -11.08 4.80 6.66
CA SER A 151 -10.23 3.68 7.10
C SER A 151 -9.56 2.93 5.96
N LEU A 152 -8.34 2.43 6.22
CA LEU A 152 -7.69 1.39 5.43
C LEU A 152 -7.54 0.12 6.27
N GLU A 153 -8.00 -1.00 5.73
CA GLU A 153 -7.81 -2.33 6.29
C GLU A 153 -7.05 -3.22 5.31
N ILE A 154 -6.00 -3.86 5.79
CA ILE A 154 -5.25 -4.88 5.06
C ILE A 154 -5.22 -6.13 5.93
N ALA A 155 -5.83 -7.20 5.43
CA ALA A 155 -5.95 -8.46 6.15
C ALA A 155 -5.83 -9.66 5.22
N ASP A 156 -5.00 -10.64 5.59
CA ASP A 156 -4.83 -11.87 4.83
C ASP A 156 -4.94 -13.13 5.69
N ILE A 157 -6.16 -13.61 5.86
CA ILE A 157 -6.45 -14.74 6.74
C ILE A 157 -5.95 -16.06 6.14
N ASN A 158 -5.87 -16.17 4.82
CA ASN A 158 -5.49 -17.39 4.10
C ASN A 158 -4.60 -17.03 2.89
N PRO A 159 -3.33 -16.68 3.13
CA PRO A 159 -2.45 -16.28 2.06
C PRO A 159 -2.25 -17.42 1.05
N SER A 160 -2.33 -17.09 -0.24
CA SER A 160 -2.06 -17.99 -1.36
C SER A 160 -0.55 -18.20 -1.50
N GLY A 161 -0.01 -19.12 -0.70
CA GLY A 161 1.43 -19.37 -0.65
C GLY A 161 2.16 -18.29 0.14
N ARG A 162 3.15 -17.61 -0.48
CA ARG A 162 3.95 -16.54 0.15
C ARG A 162 3.53 -15.12 -0.28
N VAL A 163 2.42 -15.00 -0.99
CA VAL A 163 1.85 -13.71 -1.37
C VAL A 163 0.85 -13.30 -0.30
N TYR A 164 1.16 -12.21 0.40
CA TYR A 164 0.29 -11.65 1.43
C TYR A 164 -0.36 -10.37 0.92
N SER A 165 -1.59 -10.12 1.35
CA SER A 165 -2.30 -8.90 1.00
C SER A 165 -1.55 -7.68 1.51
N GLY A 166 -1.36 -6.69 0.64
CA GLY A 166 -0.54 -5.56 1.04
C GLY A 166 -0.16 -4.55 -0.02
N ILE A 167 0.60 -3.58 0.46
CA ILE A 167 1.24 -2.52 -0.32
C ILE A 167 2.73 -2.79 -0.34
N TRP A 168 3.26 -3.18 -1.48
CA TRP A 168 4.65 -3.63 -1.63
C TRP A 168 5.39 -2.72 -2.59
N SER A 169 6.56 -2.25 -2.16
CA SER A 169 7.48 -1.47 -2.99
C SER A 169 8.84 -2.15 -3.05
N GLU A 170 9.35 -2.44 -4.24
CA GLU A 170 10.67 -3.05 -4.39
C GLU A 170 11.59 -2.21 -5.26
N THR A 171 12.84 -2.08 -4.83
CA THR A 171 13.91 -1.47 -5.60
C THR A 171 14.80 -2.57 -6.17
N LEU A 172 14.70 -2.76 -7.49
CA LEU A 172 15.52 -3.69 -8.26
C LEU A 172 16.55 -2.97 -9.13
N GLY A 173 16.23 -1.74 -9.52
CA GLY A 173 17.08 -0.87 -10.32
C GLY A 173 18.21 -0.21 -9.54
N TRP A 174 18.86 0.75 -10.22
CA TRP A 174 20.03 1.46 -9.70
C TRP A 174 19.68 2.79 -9.05
N ALA A 175 18.46 3.27 -9.22
CA ALA A 175 17.95 4.42 -8.50
C ALA A 175 17.21 4.02 -7.24
N ASP A 176 17.20 4.92 -6.27
CA ASP A 176 16.50 4.72 -5.02
C ASP A 176 15.02 4.40 -5.22
N GLY A 177 14.48 3.66 -4.26
CA GLY A 177 13.08 3.31 -4.19
C GLY A 177 12.21 4.55 -4.11
N TRP A 178 11.04 4.44 -4.73
CA TRP A 178 10.01 5.46 -4.74
C TRP A 178 9.45 5.73 -3.33
N GLN A 179 8.46 6.62 -3.20
CA GLN A 179 7.82 6.85 -1.91
C GLN A 179 6.54 6.04 -1.77
N VAL A 180 6.31 5.49 -0.58
CA VAL A 180 5.04 4.88 -0.19
C VAL A 180 4.37 5.79 0.85
N ILE A 181 3.22 6.35 0.50
CA ILE A 181 2.49 7.29 1.34
C ILE A 181 1.09 6.74 1.60
N VAL A 182 0.78 6.50 2.87
CA VAL A 182 -0.55 6.04 3.30
C VAL A 182 -1.14 7.06 4.25
N SER A 183 -2.31 7.58 3.91
CA SER A 183 -3.04 8.56 4.73
C SER A 183 -4.45 8.07 4.98
N THR A 184 -4.79 7.86 6.26
CA THR A 184 -6.14 7.48 6.65
C THR A 184 -6.36 7.78 8.12
N PRO A 185 -7.57 8.17 8.58
CA PRO A 185 -7.81 8.30 10.00
C PRO A 185 -7.53 7.01 10.78
N GLN A 186 -7.85 5.84 10.23
CA GLN A 186 -7.70 4.55 10.89
C GLN A 186 -7.03 3.54 9.98
N LEU A 187 -5.92 2.95 10.44
CA LEU A 187 -5.21 1.89 9.73
C LEU A 187 -5.25 0.61 10.56
N ALA A 188 -5.75 -0.47 9.97
CA ALA A 188 -5.72 -1.80 10.54
C ALA A 188 -4.94 -2.77 9.64
N LEU A 189 -3.83 -3.27 10.16
CA LEU A 189 -3.11 -4.42 9.60
C LEU A 189 -3.40 -5.62 10.50
N GLN A 190 -3.93 -6.69 9.92
CA GLN A 190 -4.35 -7.88 10.65
C GLN A 190 -3.97 -9.11 9.85
N SER A 191 -3.87 -10.27 10.51
CA SER A 191 -3.76 -11.57 9.84
C SER A 191 -2.80 -11.51 8.66
N SER A 192 -1.50 -11.29 8.87
CA SER A 192 -0.50 -11.22 7.78
C SER A 192 -0.65 -10.08 6.76
N GLY A 193 -1.47 -9.06 7.01
CA GLY A 193 -1.52 -7.85 6.18
C GLY A 193 -0.21 -7.05 6.25
N GLN A 194 0.28 -6.58 5.09
CA GLN A 194 1.62 -6.01 4.98
C GLN A 194 1.68 -4.65 4.28
N ILE A 195 2.56 -3.79 4.77
CA ILE A 195 3.06 -2.61 4.07
C ILE A 195 4.58 -2.65 4.18
N PHE A 196 5.30 -2.94 3.11
CA PHE A 196 6.76 -2.90 3.21
C PHE A 196 7.43 -2.44 1.94
N SER A 197 8.68 -2.02 2.13
CA SER A 197 9.61 -1.74 1.07
C SER A 197 10.85 -2.63 1.17
N SER A 198 11.42 -2.98 0.03
CA SER A 198 12.67 -3.73 0.01
C SER A 198 13.59 -3.24 -1.10
N THR A 199 14.89 -3.43 -0.91
CA THR A 199 15.90 -3.28 -1.98
C THR A 199 16.71 -4.54 -2.10
N TYR A 200 17.02 -4.94 -3.33
CA TYR A 200 17.79 -6.14 -3.65
C TYR A 200 19.14 -5.81 -4.30
N GLY A 201 19.38 -4.52 -4.60
CA GLY A 201 20.60 -4.02 -5.22
C GLY A 201 21.34 -3.03 -4.31
N ALA A 202 22.14 -2.16 -4.92
CA ALA A 202 22.90 -1.13 -4.22
C ALA A 202 22.08 0.14 -3.88
N ALA A 203 20.93 0.33 -4.54
CA ALA A 203 20.06 1.48 -4.31
C ALA A 203 19.29 1.36 -3.00
N LYS A 204 18.84 2.49 -2.45
CA LYS A 204 18.04 2.52 -1.22
C LYS A 204 16.63 1.97 -1.47
N ALA A 205 16.02 1.29 -0.49
CA ALA A 205 14.60 0.94 -0.53
C ALA A 205 13.70 2.18 -0.36
N ALA A 206 12.44 2.04 -0.78
CA ALA A 206 11.44 3.10 -0.66
C ALA A 206 11.22 3.58 0.78
N ASP A 207 11.12 4.89 0.97
CA ASP A 207 10.67 5.47 2.24
C ASP A 207 9.15 5.27 2.41
N ILE A 208 8.72 4.89 3.62
CA ILE A 208 7.32 4.66 3.96
C ILE A 208 6.85 5.74 4.93
N THR A 209 5.77 6.44 4.58
CA THR A 209 5.13 7.44 5.45
C THR A 209 3.68 7.05 5.71
N LEU A 210 3.34 6.83 6.98
CA LEU A 210 1.98 6.53 7.44
C LEU A 210 1.43 7.70 8.25
N SER A 211 0.35 8.34 7.78
CA SER A 211 -0.39 9.36 8.51
C SER A 211 -1.71 8.78 9.00
N VAL A 212 -1.78 8.47 10.30
CA VAL A 212 -2.89 7.73 10.94
C VAL A 212 -3.39 8.44 12.19
N PRO A 213 -4.09 9.59 12.06
CA PRO A 213 -4.38 10.45 13.20
C PRO A 213 -5.34 9.87 14.24
N LYS A 214 -6.16 8.86 13.96
CA LYS A 214 -7.08 8.29 14.97
C LYS A 214 -6.55 7.01 15.61
N ALA A 215 -6.28 5.98 14.81
CA ALA A 215 -5.87 4.68 15.37
C ALA A 215 -5.05 3.85 14.38
N LEU A 216 -3.86 3.43 14.81
CA LEU A 216 -3.09 2.37 14.17
C LEU A 216 -3.25 1.07 14.97
N ARG A 217 -3.75 0.02 14.30
CA ARG A 217 -3.89 -1.33 14.85
C ARG A 217 -3.07 -2.28 14.01
N VAL A 218 -2.06 -2.90 14.62
CA VAL A 218 -1.24 -3.95 14.01
C VAL A 218 -1.45 -5.20 14.85
N ILE A 219 -2.20 -6.15 14.32
CA ILE A 219 -2.49 -7.41 15.00
C ILE A 219 -1.80 -8.52 14.23
N GLY A 220 -0.93 -9.25 14.94
CA GLY A 220 -0.20 -10.39 14.41
C GLY A 220 -1.10 -11.59 14.10
N LEU A 221 -0.44 -12.72 13.90
CA LEU A 221 -1.06 -13.96 13.43
C LEU A 221 -2.12 -14.49 14.40
N LEU A 222 -3.10 -15.20 13.84
CA LEU A 222 -3.90 -16.15 14.60
C LEU A 222 -3.01 -17.34 15.01
N PRO A 223 -3.23 -17.94 16.19
CA PRO A 223 -2.52 -19.17 16.59
C PRO A 223 -2.67 -20.22 15.49
N ASN A 224 -1.56 -20.82 15.05
CA ASN A 224 -1.46 -21.90 14.03
C ASN A 224 -1.27 -21.49 12.55
N GLN A 225 -1.09 -20.20 12.24
CA GLN A 225 -0.68 -19.79 10.89
C GLN A 225 0.86 -19.86 10.76
N VAL A 226 1.35 -20.73 9.86
CA VAL A 226 2.77 -20.77 9.46
C VAL A 226 2.91 -19.88 8.23
N GLY A 227 3.35 -18.64 8.43
CA GLY A 227 3.42 -17.63 7.37
C GLY A 227 4.03 -16.31 7.85
N GLY A 228 4.22 -15.39 6.91
CA GLY A 228 4.75 -14.06 7.12
C GLY A 228 3.87 -13.26 8.08
N GLY A 229 4.49 -12.53 9.01
CA GLY A 229 3.76 -11.74 9.99
C GLY A 229 3.05 -10.53 9.38
N THR A 230 2.21 -9.89 10.19
CA THR A 230 1.68 -8.55 9.94
C THR A 230 2.81 -7.53 10.09
N ILE A 231 3.18 -6.82 9.01
CA ILE A 231 4.42 -6.03 8.96
C ILE A 231 4.17 -4.62 8.40
N VAL A 232 4.75 -3.63 9.09
CA VAL A 232 5.20 -2.37 8.46
C VAL A 232 6.71 -2.38 8.49
N GLY A 233 7.37 -2.45 7.34
CA GLY A 233 8.81 -2.74 7.30
C GLY A 233 9.55 -2.15 6.11
N SER A 234 10.87 -1.99 6.26
CA SER A 234 11.76 -1.64 5.17
C SER A 234 13.03 -2.48 5.27
N PHE A 235 13.40 -3.17 4.20
CA PHE A 235 14.45 -4.19 4.23
C PHE A 235 15.54 -3.92 3.18
N ALA A 236 16.78 -4.07 3.59
CA ALA A 236 17.92 -4.20 2.67
C ALA A 236 18.26 -5.68 2.52
N LEU A 237 17.92 -6.25 1.37
CA LEU A 237 18.19 -7.64 1.01
C LEU A 237 19.36 -7.76 0.02
N GLY A 238 19.89 -6.62 -0.44
CA GLY A 238 21.14 -6.49 -1.18
C GLY A 238 22.18 -5.62 -0.44
N SER A 239 23.08 -4.99 -1.20
CA SER A 239 24.14 -4.12 -0.65
C SER A 239 23.70 -2.69 -0.35
N GLY A 240 22.49 -2.31 -0.76
CA GLY A 240 21.90 -1.00 -0.53
C GLY A 240 21.37 -0.81 0.89
N GLN A 241 20.70 0.32 1.11
CA GLN A 241 20.15 0.71 2.42
C GLN A 241 18.64 0.49 2.48
N SER A 242 18.12 0.17 3.66
CA SER A 242 16.68 0.21 3.88
C SER A 242 16.15 1.65 3.80
N GLY A 243 14.87 1.78 3.50
CA GLY A 243 14.14 3.04 3.59
C GLY A 243 13.86 3.42 5.03
N ASN A 244 13.54 4.70 5.22
CA ASN A 244 13.02 5.23 6.47
C ASN A 244 11.53 4.93 6.56
N ILE A 245 11.06 4.63 7.77
CA ILE A 245 9.63 4.49 8.07
C ILE A 245 9.25 5.60 9.04
N THR A 246 8.31 6.44 8.64
CA THR A 246 7.76 7.52 9.46
C THR A 246 6.28 7.25 9.71
N ILE A 247 5.90 7.16 10.99
CA ILE A 247 4.51 6.92 11.39
C ILE A 247 4.04 8.09 12.25
N SER A 248 3.00 8.78 11.80
CA SER A 248 2.34 9.86 12.52
C SER A 248 0.98 9.37 13.00
N THR A 249 0.87 9.02 14.29
CA THR A 249 -0.39 8.54 14.87
C THR A 249 -0.63 9.08 16.28
N LEU A 250 -1.90 9.24 16.67
CA LEU A 250 -2.27 9.60 18.04
C LEU A 250 -2.35 8.39 18.98
N ALA A 251 -2.53 7.17 18.46
CA ALA A 251 -2.68 5.97 19.26
C ALA A 251 -2.30 4.70 18.50
N VAL A 252 -1.44 3.88 19.12
CA VAL A 252 -1.18 2.49 18.71
C VAL A 252 -1.95 1.58 19.66
N ARG A 253 -2.78 0.68 19.12
CA ARG A 253 -3.50 -0.34 19.91
C ARG A 253 -3.01 -1.72 19.50
N ASP A 254 -2.20 -2.35 20.34
CA ASP A 254 -1.96 -3.79 20.29
C ASP A 254 -3.00 -4.48 21.17
N ARG A 255 -3.59 -5.56 20.67
CA ARG A 255 -4.53 -6.40 21.40
C ARG A 255 -4.10 -7.86 21.40
N GLN A 256 -2.81 -8.20 21.46
CA GLN A 256 -2.37 -9.55 21.83
C GLN A 256 -1.11 -9.56 22.70
N TRP A 257 -1.01 -10.56 23.58
CA TRP A 257 -0.03 -10.60 24.68
C TRP A 257 1.42 -10.85 24.23
N TRP A 258 1.69 -11.19 22.96
CA TRP A 258 2.99 -11.75 22.53
C TRP A 258 3.71 -10.97 21.40
N SER A 259 3.19 -9.82 20.96
CA SER A 259 3.90 -8.89 20.06
C SER A 259 4.27 -7.61 20.81
N TYR A 260 5.53 -7.18 20.71
CA TYR A 260 6.00 -5.92 21.32
C TYR A 260 6.55 -5.00 20.23
N LEU A 261 5.95 -3.82 20.10
CA LEU A 261 6.44 -2.75 19.23
C LEU A 261 7.16 -1.72 20.11
N GLU A 262 8.51 -1.72 20.10
CA GLU A 262 9.28 -0.64 20.73
C GLU A 262 9.23 0.59 19.83
N CYS A 263 8.43 1.57 20.23
CA CYS A 263 8.41 2.89 19.59
C CYS A 263 9.19 3.88 20.46
N LYS A 264 10.30 4.40 19.92
CA LYS A 264 10.98 5.56 20.51
C LYS A 264 10.22 6.82 20.09
N CYS A 265 9.60 7.46 21.07
CA CYS A 265 9.01 8.79 20.90
C CYS A 265 10.11 9.83 21.06
N ASN A 266 10.40 10.60 20.02
CA ASN A 266 11.00 11.92 20.18
C ASN A 266 9.93 12.97 19.88
N THR A 267 10.07 14.18 20.41
CA THR A 267 9.03 15.23 20.44
C THR A 267 8.38 15.56 19.10
N ASN A 268 8.98 15.13 17.97
CA ASN A 268 8.48 15.35 16.61
C ASN A 268 8.34 14.09 15.74
N ASN A 269 8.65 12.86 16.21
CA ASN A 269 8.63 11.63 15.39
C ASN A 269 8.39 10.35 16.23
N ILE A 270 7.62 9.40 15.67
CA ILE A 270 7.53 8.02 16.18
C ILE A 270 8.36 7.13 15.25
N GLY A 271 9.52 6.67 15.73
CA GLY A 271 10.30 5.61 15.08
C GLY A 271 10.09 4.31 15.84
N CYS A 272 9.57 3.27 15.19
CA CYS A 272 9.41 1.95 15.80
C CYS A 272 10.48 1.00 15.23
N SER A 273 11.20 0.30 16.10
CA SER A 273 12.20 -0.71 15.73
C SER A 273 11.98 -1.97 16.54
N SER A 274 11.95 -3.15 15.91
CA SER A 274 11.81 -4.42 16.63
C SER A 274 13.13 -4.85 17.26
N ARG A 275 13.19 -4.96 18.59
CA ARG A 275 14.20 -5.76 19.31
C ARG A 275 13.52 -6.71 20.29
N GLY A 276 14.05 -7.93 20.38
CA GLY A 276 13.48 -9.02 21.16
C GLY A 276 13.61 -8.85 22.67
N PHE A 277 12.55 -9.31 23.36
CA PHE A 277 12.42 -9.73 24.77
C PHE A 277 13.05 -8.86 25.88
N ARG A 278 12.22 -8.07 26.57
CA ARG A 278 11.67 -8.32 27.92
C ARG A 278 10.72 -7.17 28.30
N GLY A 279 9.60 -7.52 28.92
CA GLY A 279 8.40 -6.70 28.96
C GLY A 279 8.45 -5.45 29.84
N HIS A 280 7.75 -4.41 29.38
CA HIS A 280 7.06 -3.42 30.20
C HIS A 280 5.94 -2.77 29.36
N GLN A 281 4.84 -2.36 29.99
CA GLN A 281 3.80 -1.57 29.31
C GLN A 281 4.28 -0.12 29.18
N HIS A 282 4.10 0.50 28.01
CA HIS A 282 4.34 1.94 27.83
C HIS A 282 3.06 2.67 27.43
N GLN A 283 2.61 3.59 28.30
CA GLN A 283 1.61 4.60 27.97
C GLN A 283 2.32 5.90 27.56
N CYS A 284 2.10 6.37 26.33
CA CYS A 284 2.50 7.72 25.93
C CYS A 284 1.52 8.74 26.53
N ARG A 285 1.89 9.40 27.63
CA ARG A 285 1.19 10.62 28.11
C ARG A 285 1.87 11.85 27.52
N ARG A 286 1.10 12.74 26.89
CA ARG A 286 1.53 14.12 26.60
C ARG A 286 1.88 14.79 27.94
N SER A 287 3.12 15.25 28.11
CA SER A 287 3.41 16.26 29.14
C SER A 287 2.67 17.54 28.77
N ARG A 288 1.89 18.07 29.71
CA ARG A 288 1.29 19.40 29.56
C ARG A 288 2.42 20.43 29.55
N PRO A 289 2.35 21.49 28.72
CA PRO A 289 3.27 22.60 28.85
C PRO A 289 3.08 23.27 30.20
N SER A 290 4.20 23.57 30.88
CA SER A 290 4.29 24.46 32.04
C SER A 290 3.96 25.90 31.68
#